data_AF-A0A518BCA0-F1
#
_entry.id   AF-A0A518BCA0-F1
#
_cell.length_a   1.000
_cell.length_b   1.000
_cell.length_c   1.000
_cell.angle_alpha   90.00
_cell.angle_beta   90.00
_cell.angle_gamma   90.00
#
_symmetry.space_group_name_H-M   'P 1'
#
loop_
_entity.id
_entity.type
_entity.pdbx_description
1 polymer ?
#
loop_
_entity_poly.entity_id
_entity_poly.type
_entity_poly.pdbx_seq_one_letter_code
_entity_poly.pdbx_strand_id
1 'polypeptide(L)'
;MGITHFEHVPDFGPHVRHAIDVETALHRLAMALFRERSDVDEELVCVTVQSKADEAEADFSARLIDFWTHMLRAYKEPFESVIAESTEFEKVGNQFTRQYLAEESVLDLLEQEMTTAGIDHEPIDRDDTYSRYEAVPPEWMQIEH
;
A
#
# COMPACT_ATOMS: atom_id res chain seq x y z
N MET A 1 -28.99 77.33 -27.36
CA MET A 1 -29.66 76.29 -26.54
C MET A 1 -29.52 74.96 -27.27
N GLY A 2 -29.12 73.90 -26.56
CA GLY A 2 -29.04 72.54 -27.09
C GLY A 2 -27.63 71.92 -27.02
N ILE A 3 -27.08 71.81 -25.82
CA ILE A 3 -25.96 70.92 -25.48
C ILE A 3 -26.61 69.66 -24.90
N THR A 4 -26.17 68.46 -25.31
CA THR A 4 -26.20 67.14 -24.65
C THR A 4 -26.35 66.06 -25.73
N HIS A 5 -25.74 64.88 -25.70
CA HIS A 5 -24.74 64.26 -24.84
C HIS A 5 -24.34 62.98 -25.61
N PHE A 6 -23.04 62.80 -25.86
CA PHE A 6 -22.50 61.54 -26.38
C PHE A 6 -22.38 60.61 -25.17
N GLU A 7 -23.19 59.56 -25.11
CA GLU A 7 -22.94 58.43 -24.20
C GLU A 7 -22.57 57.19 -25.01
N HIS A 8 -21.27 56.94 -24.93
CA HIS A 8 -20.57 55.71 -25.22
C HIS A 8 -21.15 54.57 -24.37
N VAL A 9 -21.85 53.63 -25.00
CA VAL A 9 -22.18 52.35 -24.37
C VAL A 9 -21.04 51.38 -24.69
N PRO A 10 -20.25 50.92 -23.71
CA PRO A 10 -19.35 49.81 -23.92
C PRO A 10 -20.18 48.53 -24.07
N ASP A 11 -20.10 47.92 -25.25
CA ASP A 11 -20.62 46.58 -25.52
C ASP A 11 -19.76 45.57 -24.75
N PHE A 12 -20.23 45.18 -23.57
CA PHE A 12 -19.63 44.12 -22.77
C PHE A 12 -20.31 42.79 -23.10
N GLY A 13 -19.67 42.05 -24.00
CA GLY A 13 -19.42 40.62 -23.78
C GLY A 13 -19.92 39.67 -24.85
N PRO A 14 -19.02 38.91 -25.51
CA PRO A 14 -19.35 37.52 -25.77
C PRO A 14 -19.29 36.80 -24.42
N HIS A 15 -20.46 36.52 -23.84
CA HIS A 15 -20.58 35.41 -22.91
C HIS A 15 -20.20 34.13 -23.67
N VAL A 16 -18.90 33.85 -23.74
CA VAL A 16 -18.39 32.51 -23.98
C VAL A 16 -18.87 31.71 -22.78
N ARG A 17 -20.07 31.16 -22.91
CA ARG A 17 -20.49 30.04 -22.09
C ARG A 17 -19.49 28.95 -22.45
N HIS A 18 -18.46 28.82 -21.63
CA HIS A 18 -17.85 27.53 -21.37
C HIS A 18 -19.01 26.65 -20.88
N ALA A 19 -19.75 26.08 -21.82
CA ALA A 19 -20.33 24.77 -21.62
C ALA A 19 -19.10 23.90 -21.37
N ILE A 20 -18.72 23.78 -20.09
CA ILE A 20 -17.94 22.64 -19.67
C ILE A 20 -18.81 21.49 -20.13
N ASP A 21 -18.39 20.89 -21.22
CA ASP A 21 -19.05 19.76 -21.84
C ASP A 21 -19.36 18.77 -20.71
N VAL A 22 -20.65 18.56 -20.47
CA VAL A 22 -21.11 17.80 -19.29
C VAL A 22 -20.53 16.39 -19.36
N GLU A 23 -20.30 15.87 -20.57
CA GLU A 23 -19.55 14.64 -20.82
C GLU A 23 -18.11 14.72 -20.32
N THR A 24 -17.37 15.79 -20.62
CA THR A 24 -15.99 16.01 -20.15
C THR A 24 -15.92 16.26 -18.63
N ALA A 25 -16.88 16.98 -18.05
CA ALA A 25 -16.98 17.17 -16.60
C ALA A 25 -17.33 15.85 -15.90
N LEU A 26 -18.28 15.09 -16.44
CA LEU A 26 -18.62 13.75 -15.95
C LEU A 26 -17.47 12.79 -16.15
N HIS A 27 -16.68 12.89 -17.22
CA HIS A 27 -15.49 12.06 -17.41
C HIS A 27 -14.42 12.42 -16.39
N ARG A 28 -14.20 13.70 -16.09
CA ARG A 28 -13.23 14.13 -15.07
C ARG A 28 -13.69 13.83 -13.65
N LEU A 29 -14.99 13.97 -13.35
CA LEU A 29 -15.58 13.54 -12.09
C LEU A 29 -15.61 12.02 -11.97
N ALA A 30 -15.92 11.29 -13.03
CA ALA A 30 -15.83 9.84 -13.06
C ALA A 30 -14.37 9.40 -12.91
N MET A 31 -13.39 10.04 -13.56
CA MET A 31 -11.98 9.75 -13.34
C MET A 31 -11.52 10.14 -11.94
N ALA A 32 -12.03 11.21 -11.33
CA ALA A 32 -11.72 11.59 -9.95
C ALA A 32 -12.38 10.65 -8.92
N LEU A 33 -13.62 10.22 -9.17
CA LEU A 33 -14.38 9.28 -8.33
C LEU A 33 -13.92 7.83 -8.54
N PHE A 34 -13.49 7.44 -9.74
CA PHE A 34 -12.78 6.18 -10.01
C PHE A 34 -11.36 6.21 -9.46
N ARG A 35 -10.72 7.38 -9.36
CA ARG A 35 -9.44 7.56 -8.68
C ARG A 35 -9.58 7.53 -7.15
N GLU A 36 -10.77 7.80 -6.61
CA GLU A 36 -11.11 7.58 -5.19
C GLU A 36 -11.61 6.15 -4.88
N ARG A 37 -11.76 5.29 -5.90
CA ARG A 37 -11.98 3.84 -5.79
C ARG A 37 -11.21 3.07 -6.86
N SER A 38 -9.92 3.39 -7.00
CA SER A 38 -9.03 2.52 -7.74
C SER A 38 -8.51 1.48 -6.78
N ASP A 39 -9.24 0.36 -6.66
CA ASP A 39 -8.69 -0.98 -6.39
C ASP A 39 -7.73 -1.38 -7.55
N VAL A 40 -6.83 -0.48 -7.96
CA VAL A 40 -5.88 -0.68 -9.06
C VAL A 40 -4.53 -0.85 -8.40
N ASP A 41 -4.12 -2.12 -8.32
CA ASP A 41 -2.77 -2.57 -7.98
C ASP A 41 -2.23 -1.98 -6.67
N GLU A 42 -2.82 -2.37 -5.53
CA GLU A 42 -2.06 -2.31 -4.27
C GLU A 42 -0.90 -3.31 -4.40
N GLU A 43 0.22 -2.79 -4.89
CA GLU A 43 1.50 -3.47 -5.04
C GLU A 43 2.03 -3.81 -3.64
N LEU A 44 2.02 -5.11 -3.34
CA LEU A 44 2.55 -5.68 -2.10
C LEU A 44 4.02 -6.02 -2.32
N VAL A 45 4.86 -5.74 -1.34
CA VAL A 45 6.28 -6.08 -1.37
C VAL A 45 6.52 -7.31 -0.50
N CYS A 46 7.40 -8.21 -0.98
CA CYS A 46 7.78 -9.39 -0.23
C CYS A 46 8.83 -9.07 0.84
N VAL A 47 8.54 -9.49 2.07
CA VAL A 47 9.44 -9.40 3.22
C VAL A 47 9.81 -10.82 3.65
N THR A 48 11.08 -11.18 3.46
CA THR A 48 11.61 -12.49 3.86
C THR A 48 12.35 -12.40 5.19
N VAL A 49 11.76 -12.97 6.24
CA VAL A 49 12.40 -13.08 7.56
C VAL A 49 13.18 -14.39 7.68
N GLN A 50 14.26 -14.37 8.45
CA GLN A 50 15.17 -15.49 8.64
C GLN A 50 15.34 -15.85 10.12
N SER A 51 15.44 -17.14 10.39
CA SER A 51 15.88 -17.65 11.68
C SER A 51 17.37 -17.42 11.87
N LYS A 52 17.83 -17.52 13.11
CA LYS A 52 19.25 -17.69 13.39
C LYS A 52 19.73 -19.04 12.82
N ALA A 53 21.03 -19.15 12.56
CA ALA A 53 21.64 -20.42 12.18
C ALA A 53 21.42 -21.47 13.28
N ASP A 54 21.06 -22.69 12.86
CA ASP A 54 20.77 -23.83 13.75
C ASP A 54 19.58 -23.62 14.70
N GLU A 55 18.80 -22.54 14.55
CA GLU A 55 17.59 -22.32 15.35
C GLU A 55 16.53 -23.37 15.02
N ALA A 56 15.91 -23.95 16.05
CA ALA A 56 14.80 -24.86 15.83
C ALA A 56 13.59 -24.08 15.29
N GLU A 57 12.87 -24.68 14.35
CA GLU A 57 11.68 -24.07 13.72
C GLU A 57 10.64 -23.60 14.75
N ALA A 58 10.45 -24.37 15.82
CA ALA A 58 9.52 -24.01 16.91
C ALA A 58 9.95 -22.74 17.68
N ASP A 59 11.26 -22.56 17.89
CA ASP A 59 11.79 -21.38 18.59
C ASP A 59 11.71 -20.15 17.69
N PHE A 60 11.99 -20.31 16.39
CA PHE A 60 11.82 -19.25 15.41
C PHE A 60 10.35 -18.84 15.27
N SER A 61 9.44 -19.80 15.16
CA SER A 61 7.99 -19.59 15.14
C SER A 61 7.50 -18.83 16.38
N ALA A 62 7.98 -19.21 17.58
CA ALA A 62 7.65 -18.51 18.82
C ALA A 62 8.07 -17.02 18.79
N ARG A 63 9.28 -16.73 18.29
CA ARG A 63 9.75 -15.34 18.13
C ARG A 63 8.92 -14.53 17.14
N LEU A 64 8.51 -15.14 16.03
CA LEU A 64 7.62 -14.48 15.06
C LEU A 64 6.24 -14.20 15.69
N ILE A 65 5.70 -15.12 16.47
CA ILE A 65 4.44 -14.90 17.21
C ILE A 65 4.58 -13.71 18.17
N ASP A 66 5.68 -13.64 18.93
CA ASP A 66 5.93 -12.53 19.84
C ASP A 66 6.07 -11.19 19.09
N PHE A 67 6.82 -11.18 17.98
CA PHE A 67 6.99 -10.01 17.10
C PHE A 67 5.65 -9.52 16.53
N TRP A 68 4.87 -10.40 15.91
CA TRP A 68 3.58 -10.03 15.32
C TRP A 68 2.55 -9.65 16.37
N THR A 69 2.57 -10.29 17.55
CA THR A 69 1.73 -9.88 18.68
C THR A 69 2.06 -8.47 19.15
N HIS A 70 3.34 -8.10 19.17
CA HIS A 70 3.78 -6.74 19.45
C HIS A 70 3.29 -5.77 18.38
N MET A 71 3.52 -6.07 17.09
CA MET A 71 3.05 -5.24 15.97
C MET A 71 1.55 -4.98 16.04
N LEU A 72 0.73 -6.03 16.23
CA LEU A 72 -0.73 -5.91 16.36
C LEU A 72 -1.15 -5.00 17.53
N ARG A 73 -0.43 -5.03 18.66
CA ARG A 73 -0.79 -4.29 19.87
C ARG A 73 -0.29 -2.84 19.86
N ALA A 74 0.89 -2.60 19.30
CA ALA A 74 1.55 -1.29 19.31
C ALA A 74 1.26 -0.48 18.04
N TYR A 75 1.09 -1.17 16.91
CA TYR A 75 1.01 -0.59 15.57
C TYR A 75 -0.09 -1.27 14.77
N LYS A 76 -1.33 -1.20 15.27
CA LYS A 76 -2.46 -1.92 14.69
C LYS A 76 -2.64 -1.62 13.20
N GLU A 77 -2.77 -0.35 12.81
CA GLU A 77 -2.97 0.02 11.39
C GLU A 77 -1.81 -0.47 10.49
N PRO A 78 -0.53 -0.27 10.86
CA PRO A 78 0.58 -0.89 10.12
C PRO A 78 0.53 -2.42 10.05
N PHE A 79 0.12 -3.11 11.12
CA PHE A 79 -0.03 -4.56 11.08
C PHE A 79 -1.10 -5.01 10.07
N GLU A 80 -2.19 -4.26 9.93
CA GLU A 80 -3.25 -4.53 8.95
C GLU A 80 -2.77 -4.41 7.49
N SER A 81 -1.68 -3.67 7.24
CA SER A 81 -1.02 -3.59 5.92
C SER A 81 -0.15 -4.81 5.58
N VAL A 82 -0.02 -5.80 6.47
CA VAL A 82 0.61 -7.10 6.17
C VAL A 82 -0.49 -8.09 5.79
N ILE A 83 -0.61 -8.37 4.50
CA ILE A 83 -1.82 -8.99 3.91
C ILE A 83 -1.73 -10.51 3.87
N ALA A 84 -0.54 -11.07 3.67
CA ALA A 84 -0.37 -12.50 3.53
C ALA A 84 0.97 -12.99 4.10
N GLU A 85 1.03 -14.29 4.39
CA GLU A 85 2.24 -15.00 4.77
C GLU A 85 2.38 -16.30 3.98
N SER A 86 3.60 -16.78 3.79
CA SER A 86 3.82 -18.08 3.15
C SER A 86 3.20 -19.21 3.98
N THR A 87 2.63 -20.21 3.30
CA THR A 87 1.96 -21.36 3.93
C THR A 87 2.88 -22.20 4.81
N GLU A 88 4.17 -22.26 4.46
CA GLU A 88 5.18 -23.06 5.15
C GLU A 88 6.44 -22.24 5.39
N PHE A 89 7.24 -22.69 6.37
CA PHE A 89 8.63 -22.25 6.48
C PHE A 89 9.46 -22.93 5.39
N GLU A 90 10.31 -22.18 4.72
CA GLU A 90 11.30 -22.74 3.79
C GLU A 90 12.65 -22.86 4.49
N LYS A 91 13.32 -24.01 4.33
CA LYS A 91 14.66 -24.24 4.88
C LYS A 91 15.74 -23.90 3.86
N VAL A 92 16.50 -22.85 4.13
CA VAL A 92 17.63 -22.42 3.30
C VAL A 92 18.94 -22.69 4.07
N GLY A 93 19.64 -23.74 3.67
CA GLY A 93 20.84 -24.19 4.37
C GLY A 93 20.54 -24.63 5.81
N ASN A 94 21.00 -23.83 6.78
CA ASN A 94 20.81 -24.09 8.20
C ASN A 94 19.93 -23.06 8.92
N GLN A 95 19.14 -22.33 8.13
CA GLN A 95 18.17 -21.35 8.60
C GLN A 95 16.79 -21.71 8.05
N PHE A 96 15.77 -21.25 8.75
CA PHE A 96 14.40 -21.22 8.28
C PHE A 96 14.05 -19.82 7.81
N THR A 97 13.20 -19.74 6.81
CA THR A 97 12.72 -18.48 6.25
C THR A 97 11.21 -18.49 6.18
N ARG A 98 10.61 -17.31 6.29
CA ARG A 98 9.18 -17.12 6.06
C ARG A 98 8.95 -15.82 5.31
N GLN A 99 8.01 -15.83 4.39
CA GLN A 99 7.71 -14.67 3.57
C GLN A 99 6.40 -14.04 4.03
N TYR A 100 6.35 -12.72 3.93
CA TYR A 100 5.18 -11.90 4.20
C TYR A 100 4.97 -10.92 3.04
N LEU A 101 3.73 -10.71 2.64
CA LEU A 101 3.38 -9.67 1.68
C LEU A 101 2.80 -8.48 2.44
N ALA A 102 3.41 -7.32 2.28
CA ALA A 102 2.99 -6.10 2.96
C ALA A 102 2.94 -4.91 1.99
N GLU A 103 2.13 -3.92 2.29
CA GLU A 103 2.11 -2.67 1.53
C GLU A 103 3.44 -1.91 1.69
N GLU A 104 3.87 -1.18 0.66
CA GLU A 104 5.12 -0.42 0.70
C GLU A 104 5.19 0.57 1.87
N SER A 105 4.04 1.13 2.25
CA SER A 105 3.90 2.16 3.29
C SER A 105 4.38 1.72 4.68
N VAL A 106 4.43 0.41 4.95
CA VAL A 106 4.79 -0.15 6.27
C VAL A 106 6.22 -0.71 6.33
N LEU A 107 6.93 -0.80 5.21
CA LEU A 107 8.23 -1.48 5.14
C LEU A 107 9.29 -0.85 6.05
N ASP A 108 9.40 0.48 6.08
CA ASP A 108 10.39 1.18 6.92
C ASP A 108 10.17 0.89 8.42
N LEU A 109 8.91 0.79 8.84
CA LEU A 109 8.56 0.45 10.22
C LEU A 109 8.90 -1.03 10.51
N LEU A 110 8.59 -1.94 9.58
CA LEU A 110 8.92 -3.36 9.73
C LEU A 110 10.43 -3.56 9.85
N GLU A 111 11.25 -2.93 9.01
CA GLU A 111 12.71 -3.01 9.10
C GLU A 111 13.22 -2.55 10.48
N GLN A 112 12.68 -1.43 10.99
CA GLN A 112 13.04 -0.90 12.31
C GLN A 112 12.63 -1.85 13.44
N GLU A 113 11.40 -2.36 13.43
CA GLU A 113 10.87 -3.20 14.50
C GLU A 113 11.48 -4.60 14.45
N MET A 114 11.75 -5.16 13.27
CA MET A 114 12.51 -6.41 13.12
C MET A 114 13.92 -6.27 13.70
N THR A 115 14.62 -5.18 13.37
CA THR A 115 15.93 -4.85 13.95
C THR A 115 15.87 -4.77 15.48
N THR A 116 14.84 -4.10 16.00
CA THR A 116 14.65 -3.92 17.45
C THR A 116 14.35 -5.24 18.16
N ALA A 117 13.55 -6.11 17.54
CA ALA A 117 13.22 -7.45 18.02
C ALA A 117 14.33 -8.49 17.78
N GLY A 118 15.37 -8.13 17.01
CA GLY A 118 16.43 -9.04 16.61
C GLY A 118 15.95 -10.15 15.67
N ILE A 119 14.95 -9.87 14.83
CA ILE A 119 14.54 -10.72 13.71
C ILE A 119 15.43 -10.40 12.52
N ASP A 120 16.15 -11.40 12.02
CA ASP A 120 16.96 -11.25 10.80
C ASP A 120 16.03 -11.28 9.58
N HIS A 121 16.38 -10.55 8.52
CA HIS A 121 15.62 -10.52 7.27
C HIS A 121 16.53 -10.29 6.07
N GLU A 122 16.06 -10.69 4.89
CA GLU A 122 16.72 -10.36 3.63
C GLU A 122 16.54 -8.88 3.29
N PRO A 123 17.42 -8.30 2.45
CA PRO A 123 17.19 -6.99 1.88
C PRO A 123 15.82 -6.95 1.19
N ILE A 124 14.98 -5.99 1.56
CA ILE A 124 13.66 -5.84 0.96
C ILE A 124 13.83 -5.20 -0.42
N ASP A 125 13.46 -5.94 -1.47
CA ASP A 125 13.42 -5.43 -2.84
C ASP A 125 12.06 -4.77 -3.08
N ARG A 126 12.01 -3.43 -3.01
CA ARG A 126 10.77 -2.66 -3.21
C ARG A 126 10.28 -2.68 -4.67
N ASP A 127 11.12 -3.11 -5.62
CA ASP A 127 10.74 -3.26 -7.03
C ASP A 127 10.13 -4.64 -7.33
N ASP A 128 10.23 -5.62 -6.40
CA ASP A 128 9.64 -6.95 -6.52
C ASP A 128 8.23 -6.98 -5.88
N THR A 129 7.26 -6.54 -6.68
CA THR A 129 5.88 -6.32 -6.23
C THR A 129 4.94 -7.44 -6.66
N TYR A 130 3.99 -7.74 -5.78
CA TYR A 130 2.91 -8.71 -5.95
C TYR A 130 1.57 -7.98 -5.96
N SER A 131 0.67 -8.39 -6.85
CA SER A 131 -0.73 -7.99 -6.73
C SER A 131 -1.45 -8.81 -5.66
N ARG A 132 -2.56 -8.28 -5.11
CA ARG A 132 -3.45 -9.07 -4.24
C ARG A 132 -4.03 -10.32 -4.92
N TYR A 133 -4.06 -10.36 -6.25
CA TYR A 133 -4.50 -11.54 -7.00
C TYR A 133 -3.45 -12.66 -7.02
N GLU A 134 -2.17 -12.32 -6.87
CA GLU A 134 -1.07 -13.27 -6.76
C GLU A 134 -0.86 -13.75 -5.33
N ALA A 135 -1.27 -12.94 -4.34
CA ALA A 135 -1.19 -13.23 -2.92
C ALA A 135 -2.19 -14.31 -2.44
N VAL A 136 -2.54 -15.31 -3.24
CA VAL A 136 -3.61 -16.27 -2.94
C VAL A 136 -3.07 -17.69 -2.65
N PRO A 137 -3.88 -18.58 -2.08
CA PRO A 137 -3.50 -19.99 -1.91
C PRO A 137 -3.24 -20.70 -3.26
N PRO A 138 -2.40 -21.75 -3.29
CA PRO A 138 -1.80 -22.45 -2.15
C PRO A 138 -0.45 -21.88 -1.66
N GLU A 139 0.13 -20.90 -2.32
CA GLU A 139 1.43 -20.35 -1.93
C GLU A 139 1.29 -19.41 -0.72
N TRP A 140 0.19 -18.67 -0.63
CA TRP A 140 -0.05 -17.66 0.39
C TRP A 140 -1.26 -17.96 1.27
N MET A 141 -1.08 -17.80 2.58
CA MET A 141 -2.18 -17.66 3.54
C MET A 141 -2.49 -16.18 3.75
N GLN A 142 -3.73 -15.79 3.48
CA GLN A 142 -4.24 -14.46 3.81
C GLN A 142 -4.30 -14.29 5.32
N ILE A 143 -3.77 -13.17 5.82
CA ILE A 143 -3.86 -12.80 7.24
C ILE A 143 -5.18 -12.07 7.43
N GLU A 144 -6.06 -12.63 8.25
CA GLU A 144 -7.33 -11.99 8.60
C GLU A 144 -7.10 -10.93 9.67
N HIS A 145 -7.57 -9.71 9.40
CA HIS A 145 -7.50 -8.53 10.27
C HIS A 145 -8.86 -8.11 10.83
#